data_AF-A0A947SHY1-F1
#
_entry.id   AF-A0A947SHY1-F1
#
_cell.length_a   1.000
_cell.length_b   1.000
_cell.length_c   1.000
_cell.angle_alpha   90.00
_cell.angle_beta   90.00
_cell.angle_gamma   90.00
#
_symmetry.space_group_name_H-M   'P 1'
#
loop_
_entity.id
_entity.type
_entity.pdbx_description
1 polymer ?
#
loop_
_entity_poly.entity_id
_entity_poly.type
_entity_poly.pdbx_seq_one_letter_code
_entity_poly.pdbx_strand_id
1 'polypeptide(L)'
;MRHLFAAFAIIGIAVLPASATEPGFSPARPGIAPLDAVSIVAQSWSCNPRKTCGKIGSCDEAYWYYINCSWGGRLDGDGDGVPCESIC
;
A
#
# COMPACT_ATOMS: atom_id res chain seq x y z
N MET A 1 -19.60 -14.03 -44.26
CA MET A 1 -19.14 -14.96 -45.30
C MET A 1 -17.70 -14.63 -45.65
N ARG A 2 -16.82 -15.63 -45.52
CA ARG A 2 -15.51 -15.77 -46.19
C ARG A 2 -14.31 -15.08 -45.54
N HIS A 3 -13.77 -15.83 -44.59
CA HIS A 3 -12.35 -15.96 -44.26
C HIS A 3 -11.41 -15.70 -45.44
N LEU A 4 -10.28 -15.04 -45.16
CA LEU A 4 -9.00 -15.46 -45.74
C LEU A 4 -7.87 -15.08 -44.77
N PHE A 5 -7.62 -15.96 -43.80
CA PHE A 5 -6.34 -16.03 -43.13
C PHE A 5 -5.32 -16.69 -44.07
N ALA A 6 -4.05 -16.39 -43.82
CA ALA A 6 -2.84 -17.04 -44.32
C ALA A 6 -2.20 -16.45 -45.58
N ALA A 7 -1.10 -15.73 -45.37
CA ALA A 7 0.22 -16.23 -45.77
C ALA A 7 1.32 -15.33 -45.15
N PHE A 8 1.60 -15.50 -43.85
CA PHE A 8 2.85 -14.97 -43.27
C PHE A 8 3.94 -16.02 -43.51
N ALA A 9 4.74 -15.80 -44.55
CA ALA A 9 5.92 -16.62 -44.84
C ALA A 9 7.07 -15.74 -45.36
N ILE A 10 7.92 -15.27 -44.45
CA ILE A 10 9.33 -14.88 -44.70
C ILE A 10 10.04 -15.00 -43.34
N ILE A 11 10.59 -16.18 -43.01
CA ILE A 11 11.96 -16.64 -43.32
C ILE A 11 13.04 -15.72 -42.69
N GLY A 12 13.74 -16.26 -41.69
CA GLY A 12 15.21 -16.27 -41.69
C GLY A 12 15.95 -15.10 -41.02
N ILE A 13 16.37 -15.34 -39.77
CA ILE A 13 17.73 -15.16 -39.23
C ILE A 13 18.44 -13.81 -39.47
N ALA A 14 18.58 -13.04 -38.39
CA ALA A 14 19.85 -12.42 -38.02
C ALA A 14 19.89 -12.23 -36.50
N VAL A 15 20.47 -13.21 -35.81
CA VAL A 15 21.04 -13.03 -34.47
C VAL A 15 22.42 -12.39 -34.65
N LEU A 16 22.77 -11.39 -33.80
CA LEU A 16 24.10 -10.94 -33.34
C LEU A 16 24.24 -9.39 -33.34
N PRO A 17 25.10 -8.78 -32.50
CA PRO A 17 25.55 -9.16 -31.15
C PRO A 17 25.18 -8.09 -30.09
N ALA A 18 25.26 -8.49 -28.83
CA ALA A 18 25.16 -7.60 -27.68
C ALA A 18 26.31 -6.58 -27.66
N SER A 19 25.98 -5.29 -27.71
CA SER A 19 26.91 -4.21 -27.38
C SER A 19 27.06 -4.14 -25.87
N ALA A 20 28.05 -4.85 -25.34
CA ALA A 20 28.55 -4.65 -23.98
C ALA A 20 29.61 -3.55 -24.00
N THR A 21 29.27 -2.35 -23.50
CA THR A 21 30.21 -1.40 -22.88
C THR A 21 29.41 -0.33 -22.15
N GLU A 22 29.22 -0.50 -20.83
CA GLU A 22 28.94 0.62 -19.94
C GLU A 22 30.01 0.61 -18.83
N PRO A 23 31.04 1.47 -18.89
CA PRO A 23 31.88 1.77 -17.75
C PRO A 23 31.24 2.95 -17.01
N GLY A 24 30.69 2.68 -15.84
CA GLY A 24 30.00 3.71 -15.06
C GLY A 24 29.80 3.29 -13.62
N PHE A 25 30.85 2.80 -12.97
CA PHE A 25 30.91 2.72 -11.51
C PHE A 25 30.76 4.15 -10.95
N SER A 26 29.53 4.51 -10.60
CA SER A 26 29.21 5.77 -9.92
C SER A 26 28.94 5.47 -8.44
N PRO A 27 29.50 6.28 -7.52
CA PRO A 27 29.78 5.89 -6.15
C PRO A 27 28.51 5.72 -5.32
N ALA A 28 28.61 4.79 -4.37
CA ALA A 28 27.67 4.45 -3.31
C ALA A 28 26.59 5.51 -3.04
N ARG A 29 25.38 5.22 -3.51
CA ARG A 29 24.17 5.84 -2.98
C ARG A 29 24.14 5.54 -1.47
N PRO A 30 23.93 6.53 -0.58
CA PRO A 30 23.68 6.27 0.84
C PRO A 30 22.60 5.22 0.92
N GLY A 31 22.90 4.12 1.60
CA GLY A 31 22.07 2.93 1.63
C GLY A 31 20.63 3.30 1.89
N ILE A 32 19.78 3.06 0.89
CA ILE A 32 18.36 2.85 1.13
C ILE A 32 18.34 1.59 1.98
N ALA A 33 18.11 1.77 3.28
CA ALA A 33 17.87 0.66 4.18
C ALA A 33 16.83 -0.27 3.53
N PRO A 34 16.99 -1.59 3.63
CA PRO A 34 15.96 -2.49 3.13
C PRO A 34 14.64 -2.11 3.78
N LEU A 35 13.63 -2.02 2.93
CA LEU A 35 12.22 -1.77 3.25
C LEU A 35 11.64 -3.03 3.95
N ASP A 36 12.33 -3.50 4.99
CA ASP A 36 12.02 -4.65 5.83
C ASP A 36 12.39 -4.22 7.26
N ALA A 37 11.50 -3.65 8.06
CA ALA A 37 10.19 -4.19 8.32
C ALA A 37 9.17 -3.05 8.31
N VAL A 38 8.35 -2.98 7.25
CA VAL A 38 6.94 -2.74 7.53
C VAL A 38 6.53 -3.94 8.38
N SER A 39 6.68 -3.81 9.70
CA SER A 39 6.00 -4.66 10.64
C SER A 39 4.53 -4.36 10.36
N ILE A 40 3.93 -5.12 9.44
CA ILE A 40 2.50 -5.27 9.35
C ILE A 40 2.15 -5.99 10.66
N VAL A 41 2.24 -5.26 11.77
CA VAL A 41 1.60 -5.67 12.99
C VAL A 41 0.15 -5.63 12.58
N ALA A 42 -0.42 -6.81 12.34
CA ALA A 42 -1.85 -6.95 12.24
C ALA A 42 -2.40 -6.47 13.59
N GLN A 43 -2.72 -5.18 13.68
CA GLN A 43 -3.33 -4.59 14.86
C GLN A 43 -4.74 -5.15 14.91
N SER A 44 -4.91 -6.21 15.70
CA SER A 44 -6.21 -6.80 15.96
C SER A 44 -6.92 -5.96 17.02
N TRP A 45 -7.61 -4.91 16.59
CA TRP A 45 -8.50 -4.15 17.45
C TRP A 45 -9.82 -4.91 17.66
N SER A 46 -10.49 -4.67 18.79
CA SER A 46 -11.76 -5.30 19.14
C SER A 46 -12.71 -4.28 19.74
N CYS A 47 -13.99 -4.34 19.34
CA CYS A 47 -15.04 -3.46 19.83
C CYS A 47 -15.36 -3.61 21.33
N ASN A 48 -14.75 -4.57 22.03
CA ASN A 48 -14.94 -4.79 23.45
C ASN A 48 -13.56 -4.83 24.15
N PRO A 49 -13.34 -4.05 25.22
CA PRO A 49 -14.28 -3.10 25.85
C PRO A 49 -14.48 -1.84 25.01
N ARG A 50 -15.62 -1.19 25.26
CA ARG A 50 -15.90 0.12 24.67
C ARG A 50 -14.87 1.14 25.15
N LYS A 51 -14.14 1.74 24.20
CA LYS A 51 -13.15 2.78 24.49
C LYS A 51 -13.74 4.18 24.29
N THR A 52 -13.08 5.15 24.90
CA THR A 52 -13.30 6.59 24.71
C THR A 52 -11.98 7.19 24.24
N CYS A 53 -11.99 8.42 23.70
CA CYS A 53 -10.80 9.03 23.12
C CYS A 53 -9.58 9.06 24.05
N GLY A 54 -9.76 9.28 25.36
CA GLY A 54 -8.66 9.23 26.33
C GLY A 54 -8.03 7.84 26.57
N LYS A 55 -8.61 6.77 25.99
CA LYS A 55 -8.09 5.40 26.04
C LYS A 55 -7.60 4.90 24.67
N ILE A 56 -7.75 5.72 23.63
CA ILE A 56 -7.33 5.42 22.27
C ILE A 56 -5.98 6.11 22.06
N GLY A 57 -5.00 5.36 21.56
CA GLY A 57 -3.62 5.82 21.49
C GLY A 57 -3.23 6.45 20.15
N SER A 58 -4.02 6.23 19.10
CA SER A 58 -3.72 6.70 17.75
C SER A 58 -4.97 7.01 16.94
N CYS A 59 -4.83 7.91 15.97
CA CYS A 59 -5.90 8.23 15.04
C CYS A 59 -6.37 7.01 14.24
N ASP A 60 -5.45 6.16 13.77
CA ASP A 60 -5.82 4.93 13.05
C ASP A 60 -6.69 3.98 13.90
N GLU A 61 -6.38 3.86 15.20
CA GLU A 61 -7.19 3.07 16.13
C GLU A 61 -8.57 3.73 16.34
N ALA A 62 -8.64 5.06 16.43
CA ALA A 62 -9.90 5.81 16.55
C ALA A 62 -10.80 5.61 15.32
N TYR A 63 -10.24 5.74 14.12
CA TYR A 63 -10.94 5.48 12.87
C TYR A 63 -11.41 4.03 12.77
N TRP A 64 -10.57 3.08 13.18
CA TRP A 64 -10.99 1.70 13.18
C TRP A 64 -12.20 1.47 14.07
N TYR A 65 -12.22 2.05 15.28
CA TYR A 65 -13.39 1.97 16.16
C TYR A 65 -14.62 2.67 15.59
N TYR A 66 -14.45 3.84 15.00
CA TYR A 66 -15.53 4.60 14.34
C TYR A 66 -16.21 3.77 13.25
N ILE A 67 -15.42 3.10 12.40
CA ILE A 67 -15.92 2.35 11.25
C ILE A 67 -16.44 0.96 11.64
N ASN A 68 -15.74 0.25 12.54
CA ASN A 68 -15.99 -1.18 12.77
C ASN A 68 -16.91 -1.46 13.97
N CYS A 69 -17.17 -0.49 14.84
CA CYS A 69 -17.91 -0.72 16.07
C CYS A 69 -19.21 0.07 16.15
N SER A 70 -20.29 -0.58 16.60
CA SER A 70 -21.63 0.03 16.72
C SER A 70 -21.68 1.24 17.67
N TRP A 71 -20.71 1.36 18.59
CA TRP A 71 -20.58 2.49 19.50
C TRP A 71 -19.62 3.57 19.00
N GLY A 72 -18.91 3.32 17.89
CA GLY A 72 -17.83 4.13 17.35
C GLY A 72 -18.26 5.53 16.93
N GLY A 73 -19.51 5.71 16.50
CA GLY A 73 -20.07 7.02 16.15
C GLY A 73 -20.10 8.02 17.31
N ARG A 74 -19.85 7.59 18.56
CA ARG A 74 -19.73 8.48 19.72
C ARG A 74 -18.31 9.04 19.93
N LEU A 75 -17.36 8.60 19.12
CA LEU A 75 -15.99 9.12 19.12
C LEU A 75 -15.87 10.42 18.31
N ASP A 76 -16.77 10.59 17.33
CA ASP A 76 -16.97 11.80 16.56
C ASP A 76 -17.99 12.68 17.31
N GLY A 77 -17.50 13.79 17.86
CA GLY A 77 -18.26 14.61 18.80
C GLY A 77 -19.17 15.63 18.13
N ASP A 78 -18.71 16.17 17.00
CA ASP A 78 -19.34 17.21 16.20
C ASP A 78 -19.97 16.69 14.90
N GLY A 79 -19.66 15.46 14.51
CA GLY A 79 -20.30 14.74 13.42
C GLY A 79 -19.68 15.03 12.05
N ASP A 80 -18.42 15.45 12.02
CA ASP A 80 -17.71 15.82 10.79
C ASP A 80 -17.00 14.62 10.11
N GLY A 81 -17.01 13.45 10.76
CA GLY A 81 -16.35 12.23 10.31
C GLY A 81 -14.93 12.03 10.85
N VAL A 82 -14.46 12.87 11.78
CA VAL A 82 -13.16 12.76 12.45
C VAL A 82 -13.36 12.28 13.90
N PRO A 83 -13.11 11.00 14.20
CA PRO A 83 -13.22 10.51 15.57
C PRO A 83 -12.04 10.98 16.41
N CYS A 84 -12.30 11.42 17.64
CA CYS A 84 -11.27 11.79 18.59
C CYS A 84 -10.28 12.86 18.10
N GLU A 85 -10.78 14.01 17.64
CA GLU A 85 -10.00 15.13 17.06
C GLU A 85 -8.73 15.51 17.84
N SER A 86 -8.70 15.33 19.17
CA SER A 86 -7.51 15.58 19.99
C SER A 86 -6.27 14.77 19.59
N ILE A 87 -6.44 13.65 18.87
CA ILE A 87 -5.36 12.74 18.47
C ILE A 87 -5.28 12.52 16.94
N CYS A 88 -6.06 13.24 16.12
CA CYS A 88 -6.20 12.99 14.66
C CYS A 88 -5.65 14.09 13.71
#